data_AF-A0A8D8FKQ8-F1
#
_entry.id   AF-A0A8D8FKQ8-F1
#
_cell.length_a   1.000
_cell.length_b   1.000
_cell.length_c   1.000
_cell.angle_alpha   90.00
_cell.angle_beta   90.00
_cell.angle_gamma   90.00
#
_symmetry.space_group_name_H-M   'P 1'
#
loop_
_entity.id
_entity.type
_entity.pdbx_description
1 polymer ?
#
loop_
_entity_poly.entity_id
_entity_poly.type
_entity_poly.pdbx_seq_one_letter_code
_entity_poly.pdbx_strand_id
1 'polypeptide(L)'
;FSLFYVALMLFIDKVKLSARDEKNPLSQTMPDKPTELRHFGKLCEQRRKFPILYKLEFQTAVKVETNTCRHASRKANAHKNQNPKCIPYDYNRVVLDKYENIPDTDYVNASYVDSLLKPNAYIVTQGPTEETVLDFWRMVWQENCSAIVMLTKTFDFTKVMCVQYWPPNREKEEIYGDIHITVQSEEELANFHIRTFRLFKVNKDTKAVTEERLLLQFHYTEWHSHTCPFSNAILEFRRRVRSVVGTIIKANSQVGPMLVHCNDGGGRSGVYLAIDANMELAEEEDSFHVFGYLKKLRQSRKGLIENVDQYKFVYDTLEEFVISGNSWFPVKELSQRLKEKSVKDNVTKMNAYQREYAQICKQTPRFTIGDCAGGHRGDNRDKNRDVLCVPPDNFRPYLTSFQGNSFTDYINAVFVDGYTKPREYIVTEWPLQKTCGEFWSLVYDHECSAIVVLCQPPQLSQQYPSCWPEGRHSKKYGPVFTIDHISHNHYANIKSWIFRINKKVISLTELMAGVKAPPRTVQLFQLICWPMGHKVPTSTNSLVEL
;
A
#
# COMPACT_ATOMS: atom_id res chain seq x y z
N PHE A 1 35.56 -21.53 -5.72
CA PHE A 1 34.30 -20.80 -5.51
C PHE A 1 34.48 -19.44 -4.82
N SER A 2 35.20 -19.31 -3.70
CA SER A 2 35.48 -18.01 -3.04
C SER A 2 36.35 -17.05 -3.90
N LEU A 3 37.43 -17.56 -4.52
CA LEU A 3 38.30 -16.75 -5.40
C LEU A 3 37.60 -16.23 -6.66
N PHE A 4 36.62 -16.95 -7.20
CA PHE A 4 35.86 -16.52 -8.37
C PHE A 4 34.94 -15.34 -8.03
N TYR A 5 34.39 -15.32 -6.82
CA TYR A 5 33.53 -14.25 -6.33
C TYR A 5 34.32 -12.95 -6.06
N VAL A 6 35.52 -13.07 -5.48
CA VAL A 6 36.43 -11.95 -5.24
C VAL A 6 36.99 -11.43 -6.57
N ALA A 7 37.37 -12.32 -7.50
CA ALA A 7 37.79 -11.92 -8.84
C ALA A 7 36.65 -11.23 -9.61
N LEU A 8 35.40 -11.70 -9.50
CA LEU A 8 34.23 -11.09 -10.14
C LEU A 8 33.95 -9.68 -9.58
N MET A 9 34.07 -9.49 -8.26
CA MET A 9 33.91 -8.16 -7.64
C MET A 9 35.04 -7.20 -8.04
N LEU A 10 36.29 -7.65 -8.04
CA LEU A 10 37.45 -6.83 -8.43
C LEU A 10 37.51 -6.52 -9.94
N PHE A 11 36.94 -7.38 -10.79
CA PHE A 11 36.85 -7.14 -12.23
C PHE A 11 35.81 -6.08 -12.58
N ILE A 12 34.74 -5.94 -11.79
CA ILE A 12 33.62 -5.04 -12.07
C ILE A 12 33.95 -3.57 -11.77
N ASP A 13 34.74 -3.27 -10.74
CA ASP A 13 35.16 -1.89 -10.45
C ASP A 13 36.03 -1.27 -11.55
N LYS A 14 36.58 -2.09 -12.47
CA LYS A 14 37.42 -1.65 -13.59
C LYS A 14 36.75 -1.70 -14.97
N VAL A 15 35.56 -2.29 -15.12
CA VAL A 15 34.92 -2.43 -16.45
C VAL A 15 33.86 -1.36 -16.66
N LYS A 16 34.15 -0.41 -17.57
CA LYS A 16 33.12 0.38 -18.25
C LYS A 16 32.24 -0.57 -19.07
N LEU A 17 31.16 -1.07 -18.48
CA LEU A 17 30.16 -1.87 -19.18
C LEU A 17 29.40 -0.97 -20.17
N SER A 18 29.81 -1.01 -21.43
CA SER A 18 29.04 -0.49 -22.57
C SER A 18 27.86 -1.42 -22.88
N ALA A 19 26.91 -0.93 -23.67
CA ALA A 19 25.74 -1.69 -24.07
C ALA A 19 26.18 -2.98 -24.80
N ARG A 20 25.80 -4.12 -24.21
CA ARG A 20 25.88 -5.47 -24.78
C ARG A 20 27.25 -5.81 -25.37
N ASP A 21 28.21 -6.09 -24.49
CA ASP A 21 29.40 -6.83 -24.89
C ASP A 21 28.99 -8.30 -25.18
N GLU A 22 28.96 -8.70 -26.45
CA GLU A 22 28.61 -10.07 -26.88
C GLU A 22 29.56 -11.12 -26.29
N LYS A 23 30.75 -10.70 -25.85
CA LYS A 23 31.74 -11.56 -25.18
C LYS A 23 31.54 -11.67 -23.68
N ASN A 24 30.57 -10.94 -23.10
CA ASN A 24 30.26 -11.01 -21.67
C ASN A 24 29.08 -11.97 -21.40
N PRO A 25 29.30 -13.12 -20.76
CA PRO A 25 28.24 -14.10 -20.47
C PRO A 25 27.07 -13.54 -19.66
N LEU A 26 27.30 -12.49 -18.86
CA LEU A 26 26.25 -11.86 -18.06
C LEU A 26 25.29 -11.02 -18.90
N SER A 27 25.75 -10.44 -20.02
CA SER A 27 24.90 -9.63 -20.90
C SER A 27 23.87 -10.48 -21.66
N GLN A 28 24.20 -11.76 -21.90
CA GLN A 28 23.33 -12.75 -22.55
C GLN A 28 22.15 -13.21 -21.66
N THR A 29 22.18 -12.90 -20.37
CA THR A 29 21.10 -13.28 -19.42
C THR A 29 19.96 -12.26 -19.34
N MET A 30 20.11 -11.10 -19.99
CA MET A 30 19.08 -10.07 -20.04
C MET A 30 17.97 -10.47 -21.03
N PRO A 31 16.70 -10.45 -20.64
CA PRO A 31 15.60 -10.87 -21.50
C PRO A 31 15.34 -9.80 -22.55
N ASP A 32 15.78 -10.04 -23.80
CA ASP A 32 15.56 -9.14 -24.93
C ASP A 32 14.20 -9.37 -25.63
N LYS A 33 13.44 -10.37 -25.19
CA LYS A 33 12.09 -10.69 -25.67
C LYS A 33 11.15 -10.84 -24.47
N PRO A 34 9.82 -10.71 -24.70
CA PRO A 34 8.84 -11.06 -23.68
C PRO A 34 9.08 -12.47 -23.12
N THR A 35 8.99 -12.60 -21.80
CA THR A 35 9.11 -13.84 -21.06
C THR A 35 7.72 -14.41 -20.81
N GLU A 36 7.45 -15.62 -21.31
CA GLU A 36 6.19 -16.32 -21.06
C GLU A 36 5.93 -16.53 -19.55
N LEU A 37 4.67 -16.43 -19.12
CA LEU A 37 4.30 -16.51 -17.69
C LEU A 37 4.82 -17.79 -17.00
N ARG A 38 4.76 -18.94 -17.69
CA ARG A 38 5.25 -20.23 -17.18
C ARG A 38 6.74 -20.24 -16.83
N HIS A 39 7.53 -19.35 -17.43
CA HIS A 39 8.96 -19.23 -17.20
C HIS A 39 9.31 -18.07 -16.24
N PHE A 40 8.35 -17.20 -15.93
CA PHE A 40 8.61 -15.99 -15.15
C PHE A 40 9.02 -16.28 -13.70
N GLY A 41 8.41 -17.26 -13.03
CA GLY A 41 8.84 -17.65 -11.68
C GLY A 41 10.31 -18.09 -11.61
N LYS A 42 10.76 -18.90 -12.59
CA LYS A 42 12.17 -19.30 -12.72
C LYS A 42 13.09 -18.10 -13.00
N LEU A 43 12.62 -17.15 -13.79
CA LEU A 43 13.31 -15.89 -14.05
C LEU A 43 13.55 -15.15 -12.72
N CYS A 44 12.50 -14.94 -11.93
CA CYS A 44 12.59 -14.25 -10.63
C CYS A 44 13.50 -14.99 -9.64
N GLU A 45 13.41 -16.32 -9.55
CA GLU A 45 14.32 -17.13 -8.73
C GLU A 45 15.79 -16.93 -9.12
N GLN A 46 16.09 -16.87 -10.43
CA GLN A 46 17.44 -16.61 -10.93
C GLN A 46 17.94 -15.23 -10.51
N ARG A 47 17.12 -14.16 -10.63
CA ARG A 47 17.54 -12.81 -10.20
C ARG A 47 17.67 -12.71 -8.68
N ARG A 48 16.83 -13.40 -7.89
CA ARG A 48 17.00 -13.48 -6.43
C ARG A 48 18.31 -14.18 -6.05
N LYS A 49 18.69 -15.25 -6.77
CA LYS A 49 19.97 -15.94 -6.57
C LYS A 49 21.18 -15.09 -6.98
N PHE A 50 21.03 -14.25 -8.01
CA PHE A 50 22.08 -13.36 -8.49
C PHE A 50 21.60 -11.90 -8.55
N PRO A 51 21.53 -11.19 -7.40
CA PRO A 51 20.98 -9.83 -7.32
C PRO A 51 21.70 -8.80 -8.21
N ILE A 52 22.94 -9.07 -8.61
CA ILE A 52 23.69 -8.25 -9.58
C ILE A 52 22.97 -8.14 -10.93
N LEU A 53 22.16 -9.13 -11.31
CA LEU A 53 21.39 -9.10 -12.56
C LEU A 53 20.36 -7.98 -12.56
N TYR A 54 19.67 -7.73 -11.44
CA TYR A 54 18.76 -6.58 -11.32
C TYR A 54 19.50 -5.26 -11.54
N LYS A 55 20.71 -5.12 -10.97
CA LYS A 55 21.54 -3.92 -11.15
C LYS A 55 21.98 -3.76 -12.59
N LEU A 56 22.41 -4.84 -13.24
CA LEU A 56 22.86 -4.83 -14.63
C LEU A 56 21.72 -4.48 -15.60
N GLU A 57 20.57 -5.15 -15.45
CA GLU A 57 19.36 -4.86 -16.23
C GLU A 57 18.94 -3.40 -16.06
N PHE A 58 18.82 -2.94 -14.81
CA PHE A 58 18.46 -1.55 -14.52
C PHE A 58 19.44 -0.56 -15.14
N GLN A 59 20.74 -0.71 -14.88
CA GLN A 59 21.77 0.19 -15.42
C GLN A 59 21.80 0.20 -16.95
N THR A 60 21.55 -0.94 -17.58
CA THR A 60 21.47 -1.04 -19.04
C THR A 60 20.22 -0.36 -19.57
N ALA A 61 19.07 -0.55 -18.89
CA ALA A 61 17.81 0.03 -19.32
C ALA A 61 17.72 1.55 -19.12
N VAL A 62 18.45 2.12 -18.16
CA VAL A 62 18.52 3.57 -17.96
C VAL A 62 19.52 4.28 -18.86
N LYS A 63 20.44 3.55 -19.51
CA LYS A 63 21.37 4.07 -20.53
C LYS A 63 20.66 4.24 -21.88
N VAL A 64 19.64 5.09 -21.91
CA VAL A 64 18.93 5.46 -23.14
C VAL A 64 19.36 6.86 -23.59
N GLU A 65 19.34 7.10 -24.89
CA GLU A 65 19.59 8.43 -25.44
C GLU A 65 18.56 9.42 -24.90
N THR A 66 19.04 10.50 -24.30
CA THR A 66 18.17 11.53 -23.75
C THR A 66 17.71 12.46 -24.88
N ASN A 67 16.40 12.64 -24.99
CA ASN A 67 15.81 13.60 -25.91
C ASN A 67 15.85 15.04 -25.35
N THR A 68 15.53 16.02 -26.19
CA THR A 68 15.52 17.44 -25.80
C THR A 68 14.40 17.75 -24.81
N CYS A 69 14.65 18.69 -23.90
CA CYS A 69 13.69 19.19 -22.90
C CYS A 69 13.62 20.73 -22.95
N ARG A 70 13.72 21.33 -24.14
CA ARG A 70 13.85 22.78 -24.34
C ARG A 70 12.73 23.55 -23.67
N HIS A 71 11.48 23.09 -23.78
CA HIS A 71 10.33 23.77 -23.17
C HIS A 71 10.36 23.70 -21.64
N ALA A 72 10.66 22.52 -21.09
CA ALA A 72 10.75 22.32 -19.66
C ALA A 72 11.92 23.06 -19.02
N SER A 73 13.03 23.23 -19.75
CA SER A 73 14.23 23.95 -19.29
C SER A 73 14.17 25.46 -19.50
N ARG A 74 13.06 26.02 -20.04
CA ARG A 74 12.89 27.48 -20.12
C ARG A 74 12.85 28.08 -18.72
N LYS A 75 13.51 29.23 -18.53
CA LYS A 75 13.49 29.97 -17.25
C LYS A 75 12.06 30.30 -16.79
N ALA A 76 11.17 30.63 -17.73
CA ALA A 76 9.76 30.90 -17.48
C ALA A 76 9.00 29.66 -16.94
N ASN A 77 9.43 28.43 -17.26
CA ASN A 77 8.78 27.20 -16.85
C ASN A 77 9.46 26.51 -15.65
N ALA A 78 10.58 27.04 -15.17
CA ALA A 78 11.38 26.40 -14.14
C ALA A 78 10.60 26.21 -12.82
N HIS A 79 9.78 27.19 -12.43
CA HIS A 79 8.94 27.12 -11.21
C HIS A 79 7.82 26.09 -11.34
N LYS A 80 7.39 25.77 -12.56
CA LYS A 80 6.37 24.74 -12.83
C LYS A 80 6.90 23.31 -12.68
N ASN A 81 8.20 23.13 -12.41
CA ASN A 81 8.84 21.82 -12.25
C ASN A 81 9.22 21.57 -10.79
N GLN A 82 8.57 20.60 -10.13
CA GLN A 82 8.93 20.24 -8.74
C GLN A 82 10.32 19.60 -8.63
N ASN A 83 10.69 18.77 -9.60
CA ASN A 83 11.97 18.08 -9.64
C ASN A 83 12.61 18.26 -11.02
N PRO A 84 13.72 19.02 -11.13
CA PRO A 84 14.42 19.24 -12.39
C PRO A 84 14.94 17.96 -13.05
N LYS A 85 15.08 16.86 -12.28
CA LYS A 85 15.48 15.54 -12.81
C LYS A 85 14.32 14.78 -13.46
N CYS A 86 13.07 15.18 -13.22
CA CYS A 86 11.84 14.54 -13.69
C CYS A 86 11.02 15.55 -14.52
N ILE A 87 11.53 15.86 -15.71
CA ILE A 87 10.93 16.80 -16.67
C ILE A 87 10.57 16.08 -17.99
N PRO A 88 9.57 16.56 -18.74
CA PRO A 88 9.12 15.92 -19.96
C PRO A 88 10.12 16.15 -21.10
N TYR A 89 10.15 15.22 -22.06
CA TYR A 89 10.82 15.46 -23.34
C TYR A 89 9.93 16.27 -24.28
N ASP A 90 10.52 17.03 -25.18
CA ASP A 90 9.77 17.94 -26.06
C ASP A 90 8.84 17.19 -27.03
N TYR A 91 9.23 15.99 -27.49
CA TYR A 91 8.52 15.25 -28.54
C TYR A 91 7.20 14.62 -28.08
N ASN A 92 7.04 14.38 -26.77
CA ASN A 92 5.86 13.74 -26.18
C ASN A 92 5.32 14.47 -24.95
N ARG A 93 5.71 15.72 -24.72
CA ARG A 93 5.09 16.53 -23.68
C ARG A 93 3.62 16.76 -24.00
N VAL A 94 2.80 16.90 -22.96
CA VAL A 94 1.45 17.44 -23.13
C VAL A 94 1.56 18.94 -23.43
N VAL A 95 0.80 19.41 -24.42
CA VAL A 95 0.81 20.81 -24.87
C VAL A 95 -0.56 21.40 -24.55
N LEU A 96 -0.62 22.36 -23.63
CA LEU A 96 -1.87 23.04 -23.31
C LEU A 96 -2.22 24.06 -24.39
N ASP A 97 -3.51 24.30 -24.59
CA ASP A 97 -4.00 25.43 -25.37
C ASP A 97 -3.43 26.73 -24.81
N LYS A 98 -3.00 27.64 -25.70
CA LYS A 98 -2.39 28.90 -25.28
C LYS A 98 -3.46 29.89 -24.85
N TYR A 99 -3.19 30.63 -23.78
CA TYR A 99 -3.93 31.86 -23.53
C TYR A 99 -3.49 32.93 -24.51
N GLU A 100 -4.45 33.67 -25.07
CA GLU A 100 -4.14 34.78 -25.97
C GLU A 100 -3.21 35.79 -25.28
N ASN A 101 -2.14 36.17 -25.99
CA ASN A 101 -1.17 37.17 -25.54
C ASN A 101 -0.39 36.84 -24.25
N ILE A 102 -0.46 35.61 -23.73
CA ILE A 102 0.35 35.18 -22.57
C ILE A 102 1.32 34.06 -23.01
N PRO A 103 2.64 34.35 -23.11
CA PRO A 103 3.63 33.36 -23.55
C PRO A 103 3.80 32.21 -22.55
N ASP A 104 4.30 31.08 -23.03
CA ASP A 104 4.66 29.89 -22.22
C ASP A 104 3.49 29.27 -21.41
N THR A 105 2.24 29.59 -21.77
CA THR A 105 1.02 29.03 -21.17
C THR A 105 0.66 27.64 -21.69
N ASP A 106 1.41 27.14 -22.68
CA ASP A 106 1.29 25.81 -23.27
C ASP A 106 2.05 24.71 -22.51
N TYR A 107 2.76 25.08 -21.43
CA TYR A 107 3.60 24.16 -20.69
C TYR A 107 2.94 23.65 -19.39
N VAL A 108 2.90 22.33 -19.28
CA VAL A 108 2.66 21.57 -18.05
C VAL A 108 3.71 20.46 -17.97
N ASN A 109 4.19 20.12 -16.78
CA ASN A 109 5.15 19.01 -16.60
C ASN A 109 4.42 17.66 -16.71
N ALA A 110 4.15 17.24 -17.95
CA ALA A 110 3.48 15.98 -18.25
C ALA A 110 3.98 15.39 -19.58
N SER A 111 3.94 14.07 -19.69
CA SER A 111 4.34 13.32 -20.88
C SER A 111 3.30 12.29 -21.25
N TYR A 112 3.01 12.14 -22.54
CA TYR A 112 2.33 10.94 -23.04
C TYR A 112 3.26 9.74 -22.95
N VAL A 113 2.74 8.63 -22.43
CA VAL A 113 3.47 7.37 -22.31
C VAL A 113 2.59 6.26 -22.85
N ASP A 114 3.16 5.47 -23.75
CA ASP A 114 2.49 4.28 -24.28
C ASP A 114 2.45 3.16 -23.25
N SER A 115 1.48 2.26 -23.37
CA SER A 115 1.59 0.92 -22.78
C SER A 115 2.44 0.00 -23.68
N LEU A 116 2.42 -1.30 -23.39
CA LEU A 116 2.99 -2.32 -24.27
C LEU A 116 2.11 -2.57 -25.50
N LEU A 117 0.81 -2.28 -25.40
CA LEU A 117 -0.19 -2.62 -26.43
C LEU A 117 -0.85 -1.39 -27.06
N LYS A 118 -0.88 -0.25 -26.37
CA LYS A 118 -1.59 0.96 -26.81
C LYS A 118 -0.69 2.19 -26.82
N PRO A 119 -0.63 2.97 -27.93
CA PRO A 119 0.06 4.26 -27.94
C PRO A 119 -0.70 5.29 -27.09
N ASN A 120 0.02 6.20 -26.45
CA ASN A 120 -0.56 7.25 -25.58
C ASN A 120 -1.59 6.68 -24.57
N ALA A 121 -1.30 5.52 -23.99
CA ALA A 121 -2.20 4.88 -23.02
C ALA A 121 -2.33 5.72 -21.73
N TYR A 122 -1.25 6.43 -21.37
CA TYR A 122 -1.13 7.19 -20.15
C TYR A 122 -0.69 8.63 -20.41
N ILE A 123 -1.10 9.53 -19.51
CA ILE A 123 -0.40 10.79 -19.26
C ILE A 123 0.30 10.63 -17.91
N VAL A 124 1.62 10.85 -17.87
CA VAL A 124 2.37 10.86 -16.62
C VAL A 124 2.80 12.28 -16.27
N THR A 125 2.45 12.74 -15.08
CA THR A 125 2.71 14.11 -14.62
C THR A 125 3.22 14.15 -13.18
N GLN A 126 3.78 15.29 -12.77
CA GLN A 126 4.08 15.57 -11.36
C GLN A 126 2.78 15.81 -10.57
N GLY A 127 2.85 15.68 -9.25
CA GLY A 127 1.79 16.20 -8.39
C GLY A 127 1.65 17.71 -8.60
N PRO A 128 0.43 18.26 -8.70
CA PRO A 128 0.27 19.70 -8.80
C PRO A 128 0.83 20.41 -7.55
N THR A 129 1.31 21.62 -7.79
CA THR A 129 1.67 22.63 -6.79
C THR A 129 0.58 23.71 -6.76
N GLU A 130 0.64 24.62 -5.79
CA GLU A 130 -0.27 25.77 -5.74
C GLU A 130 -0.24 26.59 -7.05
N GLU A 131 0.93 26.71 -7.66
CA GLU A 131 1.12 27.45 -8.92
C GLU A 131 0.66 26.67 -10.17
N THR A 132 0.58 25.33 -10.10
CA THR A 132 0.35 24.47 -11.28
C THR A 132 -0.98 23.72 -11.25
N VAL A 133 -1.77 23.83 -10.17
CA VAL A 133 -3.07 23.16 -10.04
C VAL A 133 -4.07 23.57 -11.12
N LEU A 134 -4.04 24.84 -11.55
CA LEU A 134 -4.84 25.32 -12.67
C LEU A 134 -4.44 24.61 -13.98
N ASP A 135 -3.15 24.59 -14.29
CA ASP A 135 -2.62 23.93 -15.50
C ASP A 135 -2.90 22.41 -15.48
N PHE A 136 -2.88 21.78 -14.29
CA PHE A 136 -3.27 20.38 -14.10
C PHE A 136 -4.72 20.12 -14.50
N TRP A 137 -5.68 20.91 -14.01
CA TRP A 137 -7.09 20.72 -14.37
C TRP A 137 -7.40 21.09 -15.81
N ARG A 138 -6.73 22.10 -16.37
CA ARG A 138 -6.78 22.41 -17.80
C ARG A 138 -6.35 21.20 -18.63
N MET A 139 -5.24 20.56 -18.26
CA MET A 139 -4.77 19.33 -18.91
C MET A 139 -5.80 18.21 -18.83
N VAL A 140 -6.32 17.94 -17.63
CA VAL A 140 -7.32 16.89 -17.39
C VAL A 140 -8.57 17.08 -18.27
N TRP A 141 -9.04 18.32 -18.39
CA TRP A 141 -10.18 18.66 -19.23
C TRP A 141 -9.86 18.55 -20.73
N GLN A 142 -8.76 19.19 -21.17
CA GLN A 142 -8.35 19.22 -22.58
C GLN A 142 -8.15 17.80 -23.14
N GLU A 143 -7.45 16.96 -22.38
CA GLU A 143 -7.11 15.60 -22.81
C GLU A 143 -8.23 14.59 -22.55
N ASN A 144 -9.37 15.04 -22.03
CA ASN A 144 -10.53 14.19 -21.70
C ASN A 144 -10.13 12.93 -20.93
N CYS A 145 -9.27 13.08 -19.92
CA CYS A 145 -8.66 11.96 -19.20
C CYS A 145 -9.71 10.97 -18.67
N SER A 146 -9.44 9.66 -18.78
CA SER A 146 -10.39 8.62 -18.37
C SER A 146 -10.54 8.51 -16.86
N ALA A 147 -9.45 8.75 -16.14
CA ALA A 147 -9.34 8.69 -14.69
C ALA A 147 -8.01 9.31 -14.25
N ILE A 148 -7.90 9.60 -12.97
CA ILE A 148 -6.66 10.02 -12.31
C ILE A 148 -6.20 8.92 -11.35
N VAL A 149 -4.95 8.49 -11.47
CA VAL A 149 -4.26 7.60 -10.53
C VAL A 149 -3.23 8.42 -9.76
N MET A 150 -3.49 8.65 -8.48
CA MET A 150 -2.65 9.40 -7.56
C MET A 150 -1.92 8.43 -6.62
N LEU A 151 -0.59 8.40 -6.69
CA LEU A 151 0.26 7.42 -5.98
C LEU A 151 1.07 8.06 -4.84
N THR A 152 0.57 9.16 -4.26
CA THR A 152 1.20 9.85 -3.13
C THR A 152 0.17 10.47 -2.23
N LYS A 153 0.46 10.51 -0.91
CA LYS A 153 -0.23 11.40 0.03
C LYS A 153 0.05 12.86 -0.35
N THR A 154 -0.83 13.77 0.08
CA THR A 154 -0.62 15.22 -0.05
C THR A 154 0.54 15.70 0.82
N PHE A 155 0.70 15.10 2.00
CA PHE A 155 1.78 15.35 2.94
C PHE A 155 2.48 14.05 3.33
N ASP A 156 3.81 14.11 3.47
CA ASP A 156 4.61 13.04 4.06
C ASP A 156 5.48 13.64 5.17
N PHE A 157 5.19 13.26 6.41
CA PHE A 157 5.69 13.93 7.63
C PHE A 157 5.48 15.45 7.58
N THR A 158 6.55 16.22 7.40
CA THR A 158 6.53 17.69 7.34
C THR A 158 6.62 18.24 5.91
N LYS A 159 6.71 17.37 4.90
CA LYS A 159 6.91 17.75 3.51
C LYS A 159 5.61 17.70 2.72
N VAL A 160 5.31 18.78 2.00
CA VAL A 160 4.25 18.80 0.98
C VAL A 160 4.73 18.01 -0.23
N MET A 161 3.98 16.98 -0.61
CA MET A 161 4.27 16.10 -1.74
C MET A 161 3.34 16.38 -2.93
N CYS A 162 2.12 16.82 -2.64
CA CYS A 162 1.13 17.19 -3.66
C CYS A 162 0.12 18.10 -2.97
N VAL A 163 -0.24 19.23 -3.60
CA VAL A 163 -1.37 20.00 -3.07
C VAL A 163 -2.64 19.20 -3.27
N GLN A 164 -3.58 19.38 -2.36
CA GLN A 164 -4.93 18.89 -2.59
C GLN A 164 -5.54 19.70 -3.72
N TYR A 165 -5.82 19.06 -4.85
CA TYR A 165 -6.37 19.72 -6.05
C TYR A 165 -7.86 19.45 -6.23
N TRP A 166 -8.54 18.99 -5.18
CA TRP A 166 -9.96 18.66 -5.20
C TRP A 166 -10.66 19.23 -3.96
N PRO A 167 -11.98 19.46 -4.01
CA PRO A 167 -12.71 19.99 -2.87
C PRO A 167 -12.55 19.14 -1.61
N PRO A 168 -12.38 19.75 -0.42
CA PRO A 168 -12.09 19.01 0.81
C PRO A 168 -13.29 18.24 1.38
N ASN A 169 -14.51 18.53 0.90
CA ASN A 169 -15.70 17.77 1.22
C ASN A 169 -16.75 17.95 0.12
N ARG A 170 -17.84 17.18 0.20
CA ARG A 170 -18.91 17.13 -0.81
C ARG A 170 -19.75 18.41 -0.93
N GLU A 171 -19.68 19.28 0.08
CA GLU A 171 -20.45 20.52 0.13
C GLU A 171 -19.71 21.71 -0.50
N LYS A 172 -18.41 21.54 -0.77
CA LYS A 172 -17.59 22.58 -1.39
C LYS A 172 -17.41 22.35 -2.88
N GLU A 173 -17.31 23.47 -3.56
CA GLU A 173 -16.94 23.57 -4.96
C GLU A 173 -15.58 24.26 -5.06
N GLU A 174 -14.73 23.76 -5.93
CA GLU A 174 -13.50 24.44 -6.31
C GLU A 174 -13.55 24.80 -7.79
N ILE A 175 -13.04 25.99 -8.10
CA ILE A 175 -13.08 26.57 -9.46
C ILE A 175 -11.65 26.81 -9.90
N TYR A 176 -11.26 26.17 -11.00
CA TYR A 176 -9.95 26.30 -11.61
C TYR A 176 -10.12 26.83 -13.04
N GLY A 177 -10.01 28.15 -13.19
CA GLY A 177 -10.28 28.81 -14.46
C GLY A 177 -11.77 28.81 -14.77
N ASP A 178 -12.19 28.13 -15.83
CA ASP A 178 -13.59 27.93 -16.22
C ASP A 178 -14.14 26.55 -15.84
N ILE A 179 -13.33 25.71 -15.16
CA ILE A 179 -13.69 24.36 -14.75
C ILE A 179 -14.13 24.37 -13.29
N HIS A 180 -15.37 23.95 -13.07
CA HIS A 180 -15.99 23.77 -11.78
C HIS A 180 -15.91 22.31 -11.35
N ILE A 181 -15.55 22.06 -10.09
CA ILE A 181 -15.27 20.73 -9.58
C ILE A 181 -16.03 20.51 -8.27
N THR A 182 -16.84 19.46 -8.22
CA THR A 182 -17.50 19.00 -7.00
C THR A 182 -17.29 17.50 -6.79
N VAL A 183 -17.33 17.05 -5.53
CA VAL A 183 -17.22 15.63 -5.17
C VAL A 183 -18.62 15.04 -5.07
N GLN A 184 -18.96 14.09 -5.94
CA GLN A 184 -20.26 13.38 -5.89
C GLN A 184 -20.23 12.23 -4.88
N SER A 185 -19.16 11.43 -4.91
CA SER A 185 -19.01 10.28 -4.03
C SER A 185 -17.54 10.04 -3.67
N GLU A 186 -17.35 9.41 -2.52
CA GLU A 186 -16.05 9.01 -2.00
C GLU A 186 -16.20 7.64 -1.32
N GLU A 187 -15.31 6.71 -1.67
CA GLU A 187 -15.16 5.38 -1.07
C GLU A 187 -13.76 5.33 -0.45
N GLU A 188 -13.70 5.05 0.85
CA GLU A 188 -12.46 4.92 1.61
C GLU A 188 -12.16 3.45 1.91
N LEU A 189 -10.99 3.00 1.48
CA LEU A 189 -10.44 1.67 1.75
C LEU A 189 -9.12 1.84 2.48
N ALA A 190 -8.64 0.77 3.15
CA ALA A 190 -7.47 0.85 4.01
C ALA A 190 -6.20 1.40 3.30
N ASN A 191 -6.02 1.05 2.01
CA ASN A 191 -4.82 1.40 1.24
C ASN A 191 -5.02 2.54 0.23
N PHE A 192 -6.27 2.88 -0.09
CA PHE A 192 -6.58 3.86 -1.13
C PHE A 192 -8.00 4.41 -1.04
N HIS A 193 -8.21 5.59 -1.62
CA HIS A 193 -9.51 6.23 -1.78
C HIS A 193 -9.95 6.24 -3.24
N ILE A 194 -11.26 6.18 -3.47
CA ILE A 194 -11.87 6.41 -4.78
C ILE A 194 -12.79 7.60 -4.68
N ARG A 195 -12.62 8.61 -5.54
CA ARG A 195 -13.48 9.79 -5.61
C ARG A 195 -14.12 9.90 -6.98
N THR A 196 -15.41 10.21 -7.03
CA THR A 196 -16.10 10.59 -8.26
C THR A 196 -16.30 12.10 -8.26
N PHE A 197 -15.61 12.77 -9.18
CA PHE A 197 -15.76 14.20 -9.42
C PHE A 197 -16.79 14.45 -10.49
N ARG A 198 -17.56 15.52 -10.30
CA ARG A 198 -18.33 16.18 -11.35
C ARG A 198 -17.52 17.39 -11.81
N LEU A 199 -17.11 17.37 -13.07
CA LEU A 199 -16.44 18.48 -13.73
C LEU A 199 -17.43 19.17 -14.66
N PHE A 200 -17.55 20.48 -14.60
CA PHE A 200 -18.44 21.19 -15.50
C PHE A 200 -17.96 22.60 -15.84
N LYS A 201 -18.35 23.08 -17.02
CA LYS A 201 -18.16 24.47 -17.44
C LYS A 201 -19.50 25.18 -17.45
N VAL A 202 -19.49 26.46 -17.10
CA VAL A 202 -20.70 27.30 -17.08
C VAL A 202 -20.59 28.43 -18.07
N ASN A 203 -21.70 28.75 -18.74
CA ASN A 203 -21.81 29.95 -19.54
C ASN A 203 -21.78 31.19 -18.63
N LYS A 204 -20.95 32.18 -18.96
CA LYS A 204 -20.73 33.36 -18.11
C LYS A 204 -22.01 34.19 -17.93
N ASP A 205 -22.84 34.27 -18.95
CA ASP A 205 -24.02 35.15 -19.00
C ASP A 205 -25.27 34.46 -18.42
N THR A 206 -25.54 33.23 -18.85
CA THR A 206 -26.75 32.49 -18.46
C THR A 206 -26.60 31.67 -17.19
N LYS A 207 -25.36 31.47 -16.71
CA LYS A 207 -25.00 30.53 -15.62
C LYS A 207 -25.43 29.08 -15.87
N ALA A 208 -25.85 28.75 -17.08
CA ALA A 208 -26.20 27.39 -17.46
C ALA A 208 -24.93 26.54 -17.64
N VAL A 209 -24.99 25.27 -17.26
CA VAL A 209 -23.92 24.30 -17.51
C VAL A 209 -23.87 24.02 -19.02
N THR A 210 -22.71 24.24 -19.63
CA THR A 210 -22.50 24.03 -21.08
C THR A 210 -21.93 22.65 -21.39
N GLU A 211 -21.07 22.15 -20.52
CA GLU A 211 -20.44 20.85 -20.66
C GLU A 211 -20.21 20.25 -19.28
N GLU A 212 -20.44 18.94 -19.14
CA GLU A 212 -20.32 18.21 -17.90
C GLU A 212 -19.68 16.84 -18.14
N ARG A 213 -18.80 16.43 -17.23
CA ARG A 213 -18.09 15.15 -17.25
C ARG A 213 -17.99 14.57 -15.84
N LEU A 214 -18.05 13.25 -15.73
CA LEU A 214 -17.70 12.54 -14.51
C LEU A 214 -16.28 12.02 -14.62
N LEU A 215 -15.47 12.25 -13.59
CA LEU A 215 -14.08 11.79 -13.54
C LEU A 215 -13.81 11.05 -12.24
N LEU A 216 -13.16 9.90 -12.35
CA LEU A 216 -12.73 9.14 -11.17
C LEU A 216 -11.29 9.45 -10.82
N GLN A 217 -11.02 9.60 -9.53
CA GLN A 217 -9.68 9.60 -8.96
C GLN A 217 -9.51 8.36 -8.08
N PHE A 218 -8.42 7.63 -8.31
CA PHE A 218 -7.93 6.53 -7.49
C PHE A 218 -6.68 7.01 -6.76
N HIS A 219 -6.78 7.24 -5.46
CA HIS A 219 -5.72 7.81 -4.64
C HIS A 219 -5.15 6.73 -3.71
N TYR A 220 -4.01 6.17 -4.08
CA TYR A 220 -3.28 5.22 -3.25
C TYR A 220 -2.53 5.94 -2.13
N THR A 221 -2.94 5.71 -0.89
CA THR A 221 -2.44 6.43 0.28
C THR A 221 -1.27 5.71 0.93
N GLU A 222 -1.25 4.38 0.96
CA GLU A 222 -0.26 3.63 1.76
C GLU A 222 1.06 3.34 1.01
N TRP A 223 1.61 4.34 0.30
CA TRP A 223 2.91 4.28 -0.37
C TRP A 223 3.90 5.30 0.22
N HIS A 224 4.71 4.85 1.17
CA HIS A 224 5.70 5.67 1.88
C HIS A 224 6.90 6.03 0.98
N SER A 225 7.57 7.17 1.22
CA SER A 225 8.61 7.69 0.32
C SER A 225 9.88 6.85 0.15
N HIS A 226 10.21 6.00 1.12
CA HIS A 226 11.45 5.22 1.11
C HIS A 226 11.23 3.72 1.00
N THR A 227 10.00 3.29 0.74
CA THR A 227 9.65 1.87 0.64
C THR A 227 8.74 1.59 -0.55
N CYS A 228 8.64 0.32 -0.92
CA CYS A 228 7.56 -0.15 -1.78
C CYS A 228 6.43 -0.68 -0.90
N PRO A 229 5.16 -0.54 -1.33
CA PRO A 229 4.02 -1.14 -0.66
C PRO A 229 4.06 -2.67 -0.77
N PHE A 230 3.11 -3.36 -0.15
CA PHE A 230 2.93 -4.78 -0.39
C PHE A 230 2.41 -5.05 -1.81
N SER A 231 2.93 -6.08 -2.47
CA SER A 231 2.54 -6.46 -3.84
C SER A 231 1.04 -6.70 -3.97
N ASN A 232 0.43 -7.45 -3.06
CA ASN A 232 -1.01 -7.71 -3.03
C ASN A 232 -1.85 -6.41 -2.99
N ALA A 233 -1.42 -5.40 -2.23
CA ALA A 233 -2.14 -4.13 -2.11
C ALA A 233 -2.14 -3.34 -3.43
N ILE A 234 -1.00 -3.32 -4.14
CA ILE A 234 -0.93 -2.68 -5.47
C ILE A 234 -1.68 -3.48 -6.54
N LEU A 235 -1.64 -4.81 -6.48
CA LEU A 235 -2.42 -5.66 -7.39
C LEU A 235 -3.93 -5.44 -7.19
N GLU A 236 -4.39 -5.34 -5.95
CA GLU A 236 -5.76 -5.00 -5.63
C GLU A 236 -6.14 -3.60 -6.15
N PHE A 237 -5.29 -2.61 -5.91
CA PHE A 237 -5.50 -1.25 -6.41
C PHE A 237 -5.61 -1.23 -7.94
N ARG A 238 -4.68 -1.85 -8.67
CA ARG A 238 -4.71 -1.96 -10.14
C ARG A 238 -5.98 -2.65 -10.61
N ARG A 239 -6.40 -3.74 -9.96
CA ARG A 239 -7.65 -4.44 -10.26
C ARG A 239 -8.85 -3.49 -10.14
N ARG A 240 -8.92 -2.67 -9.08
CA ARG A 240 -10.01 -1.73 -8.86
C ARG A 240 -10.02 -0.62 -9.92
N VAL A 241 -8.84 -0.08 -10.27
CA VAL A 241 -8.69 0.89 -11.37
C VAL A 241 -9.20 0.30 -12.68
N ARG A 242 -8.68 -0.85 -13.10
CA ARG A 242 -9.03 -1.46 -14.40
C ARG A 242 -10.47 -1.97 -14.47
N SER A 243 -11.05 -2.43 -13.36
CA SER A 243 -12.46 -2.83 -13.31
C SER A 243 -13.39 -1.68 -13.70
N VAL A 244 -13.06 -0.45 -13.32
CA VAL A 244 -13.92 0.71 -13.58
C VAL A 244 -13.49 1.42 -14.87
N VAL A 245 -12.21 1.74 -15.01
CA VAL A 245 -11.67 2.42 -16.20
C VAL A 245 -11.87 1.59 -17.46
N GLY A 246 -11.70 0.27 -17.38
CA GLY A 246 -11.96 -0.64 -18.50
C GLY A 246 -13.42 -0.60 -18.96
N THR A 247 -14.36 -0.39 -18.04
CA THR A 247 -15.79 -0.23 -18.38
C THR A 247 -16.05 1.13 -19.03
N ILE A 248 -15.46 2.21 -18.51
CA ILE A 248 -15.57 3.57 -19.07
C ILE A 248 -15.04 3.60 -20.51
N ILE A 249 -13.84 3.05 -20.75
CA ILE A 249 -13.20 3.04 -22.06
C ILE A 249 -14.01 2.20 -23.06
N LYS A 250 -14.57 1.06 -22.63
CA LYS A 250 -15.43 0.23 -23.49
C LYS A 250 -16.76 0.91 -23.83
N ALA A 251 -17.32 1.68 -22.90
CA ALA A 251 -18.59 2.38 -23.08
C ALA A 251 -18.46 3.62 -23.96
N ASN A 252 -17.30 4.28 -23.96
CA ASN A 252 -17.08 5.50 -24.72
C ASN A 252 -15.66 5.53 -25.34
N SER A 253 -15.59 5.36 -26.66
CA SER A 253 -14.32 5.37 -27.41
C SER A 253 -13.67 6.75 -27.54
N GLN A 254 -14.36 7.84 -27.13
CA GLN A 254 -13.85 9.22 -27.15
C GLN A 254 -13.11 9.60 -25.87
N VAL A 255 -12.95 8.67 -24.92
CA VAL A 255 -12.26 8.92 -23.66
C VAL A 255 -10.74 8.91 -23.88
N GLY A 256 -10.07 9.91 -23.31
CA GLY A 256 -8.63 10.09 -23.42
C GLY A 256 -7.81 9.16 -22.51
N PRO A 257 -6.51 9.43 -22.36
CA PRO A 257 -5.59 8.60 -21.60
C PRO A 257 -5.89 8.59 -20.09
N MET A 258 -5.38 7.56 -19.40
CA MET A 258 -5.37 7.53 -17.95
C MET A 258 -4.25 8.41 -17.42
N LEU A 259 -4.57 9.39 -16.57
CA LEU A 259 -3.57 10.22 -15.94
C LEU A 259 -2.98 9.50 -14.73
N VAL A 260 -1.65 9.43 -14.62
CA VAL A 260 -0.93 8.85 -13.48
C VAL A 260 0.05 9.88 -12.93
N HIS A 261 0.01 10.10 -11.62
CA HIS A 261 0.98 10.97 -10.96
C HIS A 261 1.38 10.45 -9.57
N CYS A 262 2.53 10.91 -9.10
CA CYS A 262 2.97 10.78 -7.72
C CYS A 262 3.41 12.17 -7.22
N ASN A 263 4.57 12.28 -6.57
CA ASN A 263 5.17 13.56 -6.21
C ASN A 263 5.77 14.25 -7.47
N ASP A 264 6.75 13.63 -8.12
CA ASP A 264 7.44 14.20 -9.29
C ASP A 264 7.08 13.53 -10.64
N GLY A 265 6.13 12.58 -10.62
CA GLY A 265 5.79 11.78 -11.80
C GLY A 265 6.93 10.88 -12.28
N GLY A 266 7.81 10.47 -11.37
CA GLY A 266 8.98 9.62 -11.61
C GLY A 266 8.78 8.21 -11.04
N GLY A 267 9.40 7.92 -9.90
CA GLY A 267 9.57 6.58 -9.33
C GLY A 267 8.29 5.75 -9.25
N ARG A 268 7.37 6.12 -8.35
CA ARG A 268 6.11 5.37 -8.09
C ARG A 268 5.23 5.27 -9.34
N SER A 269 5.14 6.36 -10.12
CA SER A 269 4.41 6.38 -11.39
C SER A 269 4.96 5.35 -12.36
N GLY A 270 6.29 5.29 -12.52
CA GLY A 270 6.95 4.30 -13.37
C GLY A 270 6.73 2.86 -12.90
N VAL A 271 6.74 2.62 -11.59
CA VAL A 271 6.45 1.29 -11.02
C VAL A 271 5.02 0.86 -11.35
N TYR A 272 4.03 1.73 -11.11
CA TYR A 272 2.63 1.44 -11.42
C TYR A 272 2.43 1.17 -12.92
N LEU A 273 2.96 2.03 -13.79
CA LEU A 273 2.90 1.83 -15.24
C LEU A 273 3.52 0.48 -15.66
N ALA A 274 4.67 0.13 -15.08
CA ALA A 274 5.36 -1.12 -15.41
C ALA A 274 4.55 -2.35 -15.01
N ILE A 275 3.91 -2.34 -13.84
CA ILE A 275 3.02 -3.41 -13.42
C ILE A 275 1.79 -3.46 -14.32
N ASP A 276 1.11 -2.33 -14.50
CA ASP A 276 -0.16 -2.27 -15.22
C ASP A 276 -0.03 -2.67 -16.70
N ALA A 277 0.98 -2.16 -17.41
CA ALA A 277 1.21 -2.48 -18.82
C ALA A 277 1.66 -3.93 -19.03
N ASN A 278 2.48 -4.50 -18.12
CA ASN A 278 2.87 -5.90 -18.20
C ASN A 278 1.69 -6.83 -17.91
N MET A 279 0.83 -6.49 -16.95
CA MET A 279 -0.40 -7.25 -16.70
C MET A 279 -1.36 -7.19 -17.90
N GLU A 280 -1.47 -6.04 -18.57
CA GLU A 280 -2.23 -5.90 -19.82
C GLU A 280 -1.64 -6.80 -20.93
N LEU A 281 -0.30 -6.83 -21.07
CA LEU A 281 0.37 -7.74 -22.00
C LEU A 281 0.12 -9.22 -21.66
N ALA A 282 0.13 -9.58 -20.38
CA ALA A 282 -0.11 -10.95 -19.95
C ALA A 282 -1.55 -11.41 -20.19
N GLU A 283 -2.53 -10.51 -20.07
CA GLU A 283 -3.94 -10.78 -20.36
C GLU A 283 -4.15 -11.10 -21.87
N GLU A 284 -3.31 -10.57 -22.76
CA GLU A 284 -3.44 -10.74 -24.22
C GLU A 284 -2.46 -11.77 -24.83
N GLU A 285 -1.21 -11.82 -24.35
CA GLU A 285 -0.10 -12.59 -24.95
C GLU A 285 0.58 -13.59 -24.00
N ASP A 286 0.03 -13.82 -22.79
CA ASP A 286 0.60 -14.75 -21.79
C ASP A 286 2.11 -14.53 -21.54
N SER A 287 2.55 -13.26 -21.54
CA SER A 287 3.95 -12.91 -21.35
C SER A 287 4.17 -11.56 -20.66
N PHE A 288 5.36 -11.38 -20.10
CA PHE A 288 5.84 -10.12 -19.52
C PHE A 288 7.09 -9.62 -20.22
N HIS A 289 7.20 -8.31 -20.44
CA HIS A 289 8.36 -7.65 -21.04
C HIS A 289 8.94 -6.56 -20.13
N VAL A 290 9.25 -6.91 -18.89
CA VAL A 290 9.65 -5.96 -17.83
C VAL A 290 10.88 -5.12 -18.20
N PHE A 291 11.96 -5.75 -18.71
CA PHE A 291 13.19 -5.06 -19.10
C PHE A 291 13.00 -4.12 -20.31
N GLY A 292 12.37 -4.61 -21.38
CA GLY A 292 12.10 -3.80 -22.55
C GLY A 292 11.16 -2.63 -22.24
N TYR A 293 10.16 -2.85 -21.39
CA TYR A 293 9.27 -1.78 -20.98
C TYR A 293 9.97 -0.73 -20.11
N LEU A 294 10.88 -1.10 -19.20
CA LEU A 294 11.69 -0.12 -18.48
C LEU A 294 12.49 0.79 -19.44
N LYS A 295 13.09 0.22 -20.50
CA LYS A 295 13.75 1.03 -21.55
C LYS A 295 12.78 2.01 -22.19
N LYS A 296 11.59 1.55 -22.57
CA LYS A 296 10.53 2.38 -23.17
C LYS A 296 10.13 3.52 -22.22
N LEU A 297 9.87 3.21 -20.94
CA LEU A 297 9.55 4.22 -19.92
C LEU A 297 10.64 5.29 -19.82
N ARG A 298 11.92 4.89 -19.77
CA ARG A 298 13.05 5.83 -19.69
C ARG A 298 13.22 6.70 -20.94
N GLN A 299 12.86 6.18 -22.11
CA GLN A 299 12.82 6.94 -23.36
C GLN A 299 11.64 7.92 -23.40
N SER A 300 10.50 7.57 -22.80
CA SER A 300 9.29 8.41 -22.74
C SER A 300 9.36 9.52 -21.70
N ARG A 301 9.95 9.28 -20.52
CA ARG A 301 10.04 10.31 -19.47
C ARG A 301 11.20 10.05 -18.52
N LYS A 302 11.93 11.12 -18.16
CA LYS A 302 13.01 11.06 -17.16
C LYS A 302 12.46 10.69 -15.79
N GLY A 303 13.24 9.92 -15.02
CA GLY A 303 12.90 9.64 -13.62
C GLY A 303 11.97 8.44 -13.37
N LEU A 304 11.33 7.85 -14.39
CA LEU A 304 10.45 6.68 -14.21
C LEU A 304 11.21 5.45 -13.67
N ILE A 305 10.74 4.86 -12.57
CA ILE A 305 11.42 3.82 -11.77
C ILE A 305 12.79 4.29 -11.31
N GLU A 306 12.85 4.94 -10.16
CA GLU A 306 14.00 5.71 -9.67
C GLU A 306 15.24 4.86 -9.41
N ASN A 307 15.06 3.66 -8.83
CA ASN A 307 16.15 2.84 -8.33
C ASN A 307 15.91 1.33 -8.55
N VAL A 308 16.93 0.53 -8.24
CA VAL A 308 16.93 -0.92 -8.44
C VAL A 308 15.91 -1.62 -7.54
N ASP A 309 15.62 -1.09 -6.36
CA ASP A 309 14.64 -1.70 -5.43
C ASP A 309 13.22 -1.57 -5.98
N GLN A 310 12.87 -0.41 -6.55
CA GLN A 310 11.62 -0.23 -7.28
C GLN A 310 11.53 -1.16 -8.50
N TYR A 311 12.63 -1.35 -9.22
CA TYR A 311 12.67 -2.26 -10.37
C TYR A 311 12.49 -3.73 -9.96
N LYS A 312 13.16 -4.16 -8.89
CA LYS A 312 12.99 -5.48 -8.28
C LYS A 312 11.53 -5.67 -7.82
N PHE A 313 10.94 -4.65 -7.21
CA PHE A 313 9.56 -4.70 -6.74
C PHE A 313 8.55 -4.95 -7.88
N VAL A 314 8.80 -4.44 -9.09
CA VAL A 314 7.99 -4.78 -10.28
C VAL A 314 8.04 -6.29 -10.56
N TYR A 315 9.22 -6.91 -10.53
CA TYR A 315 9.36 -8.37 -10.70
C TYR A 315 8.65 -9.14 -9.58
N ASP A 316 8.86 -8.75 -8.33
CA ASP A 316 8.25 -9.41 -7.17
C ASP A 316 6.71 -9.33 -7.25
N THR A 317 6.16 -8.19 -7.68
CA THR A 317 4.71 -7.98 -7.83
C THR A 317 4.12 -8.81 -8.97
N LEU A 318 4.78 -8.82 -10.13
CA LEU A 318 4.33 -9.62 -11.29
C LEU A 318 4.45 -11.12 -11.03
N GLU A 319 5.46 -11.56 -10.26
CA GLU A 319 5.59 -12.95 -9.86
C GLU A 319 4.46 -13.35 -8.92
N GLU A 320 4.13 -12.48 -7.96
CA GLU A 320 3.00 -12.71 -7.07
C GLU A 320 1.69 -12.81 -7.83
N PHE A 321 1.45 -11.97 -8.83
CA PHE A 321 0.27 -12.09 -9.70
C PHE A 321 0.19 -13.47 -10.37
N VAL A 322 1.28 -13.96 -10.95
CA VAL A 322 1.32 -15.27 -11.62
C VAL A 322 1.10 -16.42 -10.64
N ILE A 323 1.72 -16.36 -9.46
CA ILE A 323 1.60 -17.41 -8.45
C ILE A 323 0.20 -17.41 -7.83
N SER A 324 -0.32 -16.24 -7.47
CA SER A 324 -1.61 -16.06 -6.77
C SER A 324 -2.82 -16.28 -7.67
N GLY A 325 -2.74 -15.90 -8.94
CA GLY A 325 -3.86 -16.00 -9.87
C GLY A 325 -5.11 -15.25 -9.39
N ASN A 326 -6.28 -15.66 -9.90
CA ASN A 326 -7.56 -15.05 -9.57
C ASN A 326 -8.24 -15.77 -8.40
N SER A 327 -8.23 -15.13 -7.22
CA SER A 327 -8.81 -15.66 -5.97
C SER A 327 -10.13 -14.99 -5.54
N TRP A 328 -10.69 -14.10 -6.36
CA TRP A 328 -11.93 -13.37 -6.08
C TRP A 328 -13.07 -13.82 -6.98
N PHE A 329 -14.30 -13.74 -6.48
CA PHE A 329 -15.51 -14.06 -7.24
C PHE A 329 -16.73 -13.33 -6.66
N PRO A 330 -17.79 -13.06 -7.46
CA PRO A 330 -19.01 -12.43 -6.99
C PRO A 330 -19.73 -13.25 -5.90
N VAL A 331 -20.38 -12.59 -4.95
CA VAL A 331 -21.14 -13.25 -3.86
C VAL A 331 -22.23 -14.19 -4.40
N LYS A 332 -22.85 -13.86 -5.53
CA LYS A 332 -23.84 -14.73 -6.21
C LYS A 332 -23.29 -16.11 -6.59
N GLU A 333 -21.97 -16.26 -6.75
CA GLU A 333 -21.30 -17.52 -7.08
C GLU A 333 -20.80 -18.27 -5.84
N LEU A 334 -20.96 -17.72 -4.63
CA LEU A 334 -20.32 -18.24 -3.42
C LEU A 334 -20.63 -19.73 -3.17
N SER A 335 -21.90 -20.12 -3.18
CA SER A 335 -22.29 -21.51 -2.92
C SER A 335 -21.66 -22.50 -3.92
N GLN A 336 -21.68 -22.14 -5.20
CA GLN A 336 -21.08 -22.94 -6.27
C GLN A 336 -19.57 -23.06 -6.09
N ARG A 337 -18.88 -21.92 -5.89
CA ARG A 337 -17.42 -21.89 -5.73
C ARG A 337 -16.94 -22.66 -4.50
N LEU A 338 -17.66 -22.58 -3.38
CA LEU A 338 -17.33 -23.37 -2.19
C LEU A 338 -17.44 -24.88 -2.46
N LYS A 339 -18.49 -25.31 -3.17
CA LYS A 339 -18.67 -26.71 -3.57
C LYS A 339 -17.53 -27.17 -4.47
N GLU A 340 -17.21 -26.40 -5.52
CA GLU A 340 -16.10 -26.71 -6.44
C GLU A 340 -14.75 -26.80 -5.71
N LYS A 341 -14.45 -25.84 -4.83
CA LYS A 341 -13.19 -25.81 -4.07
C LYS A 341 -13.03 -26.95 -3.07
N SER A 342 -14.14 -27.55 -2.62
CA SER A 342 -14.13 -28.70 -1.71
C SER A 342 -13.75 -30.02 -2.38
N VAL A 343 -13.92 -30.13 -3.70
CA VAL A 343 -13.63 -31.33 -4.47
C VAL A 343 -12.12 -31.59 -4.46
N LYS A 344 -11.75 -32.83 -4.17
CA LYS A 344 -10.36 -33.27 -4.19
C LYS A 344 -9.95 -33.59 -5.61
N ASP A 345 -8.76 -33.14 -5.98
CA ASP A 345 -8.12 -33.51 -7.23
C ASP A 345 -7.72 -35.00 -7.19
N ASN A 346 -7.95 -35.71 -8.30
CA ASN A 346 -7.75 -37.17 -8.35
C ASN A 346 -6.28 -37.59 -8.24
N VAL A 347 -5.35 -36.72 -8.65
CA VAL A 347 -3.91 -37.01 -8.69
C VAL A 347 -3.26 -36.58 -7.38
N THR A 348 -3.40 -35.31 -7.02
CA THR A 348 -2.76 -34.70 -5.84
C THR A 348 -3.46 -35.06 -4.53
N LYS A 349 -4.70 -35.55 -4.58
CA LYS A 349 -5.58 -35.82 -3.43
C LYS A 349 -5.87 -34.59 -2.54
N MET A 350 -5.45 -33.39 -2.98
CA MET A 350 -5.70 -32.13 -2.30
C MET A 350 -6.89 -31.41 -2.94
N ASN A 351 -7.67 -30.72 -2.11
CA ASN A 351 -8.69 -29.79 -2.61
C ASN A 351 -8.12 -28.37 -2.77
N ALA A 352 -8.90 -27.45 -3.32
CA ALA A 352 -8.42 -26.09 -3.59
C ALA A 352 -8.04 -25.34 -2.31
N TYR A 353 -8.79 -25.50 -1.21
CA TYR A 353 -8.47 -24.86 0.07
C TYR A 353 -7.09 -25.27 0.60
N GLN A 354 -6.74 -26.56 0.51
CA GLN A 354 -5.44 -27.04 0.96
C GLN A 354 -4.31 -26.50 0.09
N ARG A 355 -4.52 -26.37 -1.22
CA ARG A 355 -3.53 -25.79 -2.14
C ARG A 355 -3.33 -24.29 -1.88
N GLU A 356 -4.42 -23.55 -1.73
CA GLU A 356 -4.39 -22.11 -1.42
C GLU A 356 -3.72 -21.84 -0.07
N TYR A 357 -4.05 -22.61 0.96
CA TYR A 357 -3.40 -22.47 2.26
C TYR A 357 -1.89 -22.76 2.19
N ALA A 358 -1.49 -23.87 1.54
CA ALA A 358 -0.08 -24.20 1.35
C ALA A 358 0.67 -23.11 0.57
N GLN A 359 0.01 -22.49 -0.40
CA GLN A 359 0.56 -21.38 -1.17
C GLN A 359 0.75 -20.12 -0.32
N ILE A 360 -0.24 -19.74 0.49
CA ILE A 360 -0.11 -18.62 1.44
C ILE A 360 1.06 -18.87 2.39
N CYS A 361 1.18 -20.08 2.95
CA CYS A 361 2.32 -20.45 3.81
C CYS A 361 3.67 -20.36 3.08
N LYS A 362 3.72 -20.68 1.79
CA LYS A 362 4.94 -20.56 0.97
C LYS A 362 5.30 -19.11 0.66
N GLN A 363 4.30 -18.25 0.45
CA GLN A 363 4.47 -16.82 0.16
C GLN A 363 4.67 -15.97 1.41
N THR A 364 4.36 -16.50 2.60
CA THR A 364 4.56 -15.77 3.87
C THR A 364 6.04 -15.42 4.05
N PRO A 365 6.40 -14.13 4.16
CA PRO A 365 7.78 -13.72 4.33
C PRO A 365 8.33 -14.24 5.66
N ARG A 366 9.60 -14.64 5.66
CA ARG A 366 10.31 -15.00 6.88
C ARG A 366 11.06 -13.79 7.39
N PHE A 367 10.61 -13.24 8.51
CA PHE A 367 11.31 -12.15 9.19
C PHE A 367 12.62 -12.64 9.79
N THR A 368 13.66 -11.81 9.67
CA THR A 368 14.95 -12.03 10.31
C THR A 368 14.91 -11.54 11.76
N ILE A 369 15.91 -11.93 12.56
CA ILE A 369 16.09 -11.40 13.92
C ILE A 369 16.22 -9.86 13.90
N GLY A 370 16.79 -9.29 12.83
CA GLY A 370 16.91 -7.85 12.66
C GLY A 370 15.58 -7.16 12.41
N ASP A 371 14.67 -7.81 11.69
CA ASP A 371 13.32 -7.26 11.44
C ASP A 371 12.46 -7.26 12.72
N CYS A 372 12.73 -8.21 13.63
CA CYS A 372 12.04 -8.37 14.91
C CYS A 372 12.94 -8.01 16.11
N ALA A 373 13.90 -7.09 15.92
CA ALA A 373 14.96 -6.83 16.89
C ALA A 373 14.41 -6.40 18.26
N GLY A 374 13.36 -5.58 18.29
CA GLY A 374 12.70 -5.12 19.51
C GLY A 374 12.23 -6.26 20.41
N GLY A 375 11.59 -7.28 19.85
CA GLY A 375 11.09 -8.42 20.64
C GLY A 375 12.16 -9.44 21.03
N HIS A 376 13.30 -9.46 20.32
CA HIS A 376 14.45 -10.31 20.65
C HIS A 376 15.44 -9.68 21.66
N ARG A 377 15.23 -8.43 22.09
CA ARG A 377 16.03 -7.81 23.15
C ARG A 377 15.97 -8.64 24.44
N GLY A 378 17.06 -8.64 25.22
CA GLY A 378 17.16 -9.40 26.46
C GLY A 378 15.99 -9.15 27.43
N ASP A 379 15.58 -7.89 27.57
CA ASP A 379 14.51 -7.45 28.48
C ASP A 379 13.09 -7.69 27.93
N ASN A 380 12.96 -8.12 26.68
CA ASN A 380 11.69 -8.35 25.99
C ASN A 380 11.47 -9.83 25.63
N ARG A 381 12.53 -10.63 25.57
CA ARG A 381 12.48 -12.02 25.12
C ARG A 381 11.47 -12.84 25.91
N ASP A 382 11.41 -12.60 27.21
CA ASP A 382 10.56 -13.30 28.15
C ASP A 382 9.10 -12.76 28.16
N LYS A 383 8.82 -11.65 27.45
CA LYS A 383 7.48 -11.08 27.24
C LYS A 383 6.72 -11.71 26.07
N ASN A 384 7.30 -12.72 25.41
CA ASN A 384 6.70 -13.46 24.31
C ASN A 384 6.31 -14.86 24.78
N ARG A 385 5.13 -15.36 24.40
CA ARG A 385 4.77 -16.78 24.63
C ARG A 385 5.61 -17.72 23.80
N ASP A 386 5.86 -17.36 22.54
CA ASP A 386 6.70 -18.10 21.62
C ASP A 386 7.78 -17.17 21.07
N VAL A 387 9.04 -17.53 21.33
CA VAL A 387 10.21 -16.77 20.86
C VAL A 387 10.40 -16.82 19.35
N LEU A 388 9.68 -17.70 18.65
CA LEU A 388 9.63 -17.76 17.18
C LEU A 388 8.49 -16.91 16.60
N CYS A 389 7.53 -16.49 17.42
CA CYS A 389 6.39 -15.68 17.02
C CYS A 389 6.52 -14.27 17.62
N VAL A 390 7.35 -13.45 16.97
CA VAL A 390 7.69 -12.10 17.43
C VAL A 390 7.30 -11.08 16.36
N PRO A 391 6.66 -9.95 16.72
CA PRO A 391 6.21 -8.97 15.74
C PRO A 391 7.41 -8.24 15.10
N PRO A 392 7.32 -7.91 13.80
CA PRO A 392 8.31 -7.06 13.16
C PRO A 392 8.22 -5.62 13.69
N ASP A 393 9.38 -4.97 13.88
CA ASP A 393 9.47 -3.66 14.52
C ASP A 393 8.69 -2.57 13.78
N ASN A 394 8.59 -2.65 12.45
CA ASN A 394 7.87 -1.66 11.64
C ASN A 394 6.34 -1.71 11.80
N PHE A 395 5.79 -2.78 12.37
CA PHE A 395 4.34 -2.98 12.48
C PHE A 395 3.85 -3.20 13.91
N ARG A 396 4.75 -3.15 14.90
CA ARG A 396 4.36 -3.31 16.30
C ARG A 396 3.84 -1.99 16.91
N PRO A 397 2.91 -2.05 17.86
CA PRO A 397 2.57 -0.91 18.71
C PRO A 397 3.73 -0.56 19.67
N TYR A 398 3.78 0.70 20.08
CA TYR A 398 4.76 1.24 21.00
C TYR A 398 4.07 1.68 22.28
N LEU A 399 4.46 1.11 23.41
CA LEU A 399 3.90 1.47 24.71
C LEU A 399 4.51 2.77 25.24
N THR A 400 3.68 3.63 25.81
CA THR A 400 4.08 4.95 26.33
C THR A 400 3.66 5.20 27.78
N SER A 401 2.72 4.41 28.32
CA SER A 401 2.23 4.61 29.69
C SER A 401 3.19 4.22 30.80
N PHE A 402 4.18 3.37 30.53
CA PHE A 402 5.20 3.01 31.52
C PHE A 402 6.49 3.79 31.27
N GLN A 403 6.98 4.45 32.32
CA GLN A 403 8.24 5.20 32.31
C GLN A 403 9.19 4.61 33.35
N GLY A 404 10.46 4.46 32.99
CA GLY A 404 11.53 3.97 33.86
C GLY A 404 12.30 2.78 33.29
N ASN A 405 13.51 2.54 33.81
CA ASN A 405 14.45 1.55 33.26
C ASN A 405 13.95 0.09 33.35
N SER A 406 12.95 -0.19 34.19
CA SER A 406 12.38 -1.54 34.37
C SER A 406 11.27 -1.87 33.35
N PHE A 407 10.83 -0.91 32.54
CA PHE A 407 9.78 -1.10 31.55
C PHE A 407 10.30 -0.73 30.16
N THR A 408 9.83 -1.46 29.16
CA THR A 408 10.16 -1.19 27.76
C THR A 408 8.90 -0.75 27.01
N ASP A 409 9.09 -0.23 25.82
CA ASP A 409 8.04 0.17 24.87
C ASP A 409 7.36 -1.03 24.17
N TYR A 410 7.59 -2.25 24.66
CA TYR A 410 7.34 -3.49 23.92
C TYR A 410 6.19 -4.32 24.52
N ILE A 411 5.33 -4.79 23.62
CA ILE A 411 4.39 -5.90 23.81
C ILE A 411 4.35 -6.70 22.52
N ASN A 412 4.15 -8.02 22.62
CA ASN A 412 3.99 -8.89 21.46
C ASN A 412 2.61 -8.66 20.81
N ALA A 413 2.56 -7.68 19.91
CA ALA A 413 1.37 -7.31 19.16
C ALA A 413 1.76 -6.71 17.80
N VAL A 414 0.82 -6.70 16.85
CA VAL A 414 1.01 -6.13 15.52
C VAL A 414 -0.24 -5.38 15.07
N PHE A 415 -0.06 -4.25 14.40
CA PHE A 415 -1.14 -3.58 13.68
C PHE A 415 -1.52 -4.38 12.44
N VAL A 416 -2.82 -4.53 12.23
CA VAL A 416 -3.40 -5.17 11.05
C VAL A 416 -4.40 -4.22 10.45
N ASP A 417 -4.29 -4.02 9.14
CA ASP A 417 -5.24 -3.20 8.39
C ASP A 417 -6.61 -3.89 8.35
N GLY A 418 -7.67 -3.10 8.41
CA GLY A 418 -9.01 -3.59 8.16
C GLY A 418 -9.41 -3.39 6.70
N TYR A 419 -10.71 -3.40 6.43
CA TYR A 419 -11.20 -3.21 5.07
C TYR A 419 -11.17 -1.73 4.67
N THR A 420 -11.66 -0.86 5.57
CA THR A 420 -11.81 0.56 5.30
C THR A 420 -10.69 1.43 5.90
N LYS A 421 -9.96 0.93 6.89
CA LYS A 421 -8.96 1.73 7.61
C LYS A 421 -7.62 0.99 7.75
N PRO A 422 -6.49 1.68 7.55
CA PRO A 422 -5.19 1.12 7.92
C PRO A 422 -5.09 1.01 9.44
N ARG A 423 -4.37 0.00 9.93
CA ARG A 423 -4.13 -0.27 11.36
C ARG A 423 -5.41 -0.32 12.21
N GLU A 424 -6.50 -0.82 11.65
CA GLU A 424 -7.80 -0.91 12.31
C GLU A 424 -7.80 -1.89 13.48
N TYR A 425 -7.01 -2.96 13.38
CA TYR A 425 -6.91 -3.99 14.40
C TYR A 425 -5.52 -4.02 15.02
N ILE A 426 -5.47 -4.41 16.30
CA ILE A 426 -4.24 -4.83 16.97
C ILE A 426 -4.39 -6.32 17.28
N VAL A 427 -3.58 -7.15 16.64
CA VAL A 427 -3.53 -8.58 16.93
C VAL A 427 -2.42 -8.83 17.93
N THR A 428 -2.77 -9.43 19.07
CA THR A 428 -1.85 -9.69 20.18
C THR A 428 -2.05 -11.10 20.71
N GLU A 429 -0.99 -11.66 21.28
CA GLU A 429 -1.09 -12.91 22.01
C GLU A 429 -1.88 -12.74 23.32
N TRP A 430 -2.30 -13.86 23.92
CA TRP A 430 -2.89 -13.79 25.25
C TRP A 430 -1.88 -13.21 26.25
N PRO A 431 -2.21 -12.23 27.10
CA PRO A 431 -1.20 -11.65 27.99
C PRO A 431 -0.57 -12.67 28.95
N LEU A 432 0.75 -12.63 29.12
CA LEU A 432 1.42 -13.36 30.20
C LEU A 432 1.09 -12.71 31.53
N GLN A 433 1.23 -13.45 32.64
CA GLN A 433 0.95 -12.92 33.98
C GLN A 433 1.70 -11.61 34.27
N LYS A 434 2.94 -11.50 33.80
CA LYS A 434 3.77 -10.30 33.95
C LYS A 434 3.50 -9.20 32.93
N THR A 435 2.85 -9.51 31.80
CA THR A 435 2.56 -8.53 30.73
C THR A 435 1.12 -8.02 30.77
N CYS A 436 0.32 -8.40 31.77
CA CYS A 436 -1.04 -7.88 31.93
C CYS A 436 -1.08 -6.36 32.11
N GLY A 437 -0.03 -5.74 32.68
CA GLY A 437 0.09 -4.28 32.74
C GLY A 437 0.29 -3.68 31.35
N GLU A 438 1.22 -4.24 30.59
CA GLU A 438 1.55 -3.86 29.21
C GLU A 438 0.35 -4.01 28.29
N PHE A 439 -0.49 -5.02 28.52
CA PHE A 439 -1.75 -5.18 27.81
C PHE A 439 -2.70 -3.98 28.04
N TRP A 440 -2.85 -3.52 29.28
CA TRP A 440 -3.67 -2.33 29.55
C TRP A 440 -3.01 -1.03 29.06
N SER A 441 -1.68 -0.98 29.01
CA SER A 441 -0.94 0.08 28.31
C SER A 441 -1.30 0.10 26.84
N LEU A 442 -1.28 -1.06 26.16
CA LEU A 442 -1.64 -1.20 24.76
C LEU A 442 -3.06 -0.67 24.49
N VAL A 443 -4.04 -1.15 25.28
CA VAL A 443 -5.45 -0.76 25.14
C VAL A 443 -5.63 0.75 25.38
N TYR A 444 -4.96 1.32 26.38
CA TYR A 444 -5.10 2.73 26.72
C TYR A 444 -4.37 3.65 25.72
N ASP A 445 -3.11 3.36 25.43
CA ASP A 445 -2.21 4.18 24.59
C ASP A 445 -2.67 4.24 23.14
N HIS A 446 -3.26 3.15 22.63
CA HIS A 446 -3.80 3.06 21.28
C HIS A 446 -5.33 3.20 21.20
N GLU A 447 -5.94 3.70 22.26
CA GLU A 447 -7.36 4.08 22.29
C GLU A 447 -8.32 2.95 21.86
N CYS A 448 -7.99 1.71 22.21
CA CYS A 448 -8.79 0.54 21.82
C CYS A 448 -10.19 0.63 22.42
N SER A 449 -11.21 0.66 21.56
CA SER A 449 -12.62 0.72 21.96
C SER A 449 -13.19 -0.65 22.33
N ALA A 450 -12.65 -1.72 21.73
CA ALA A 450 -13.06 -3.08 21.96
C ALA A 450 -11.88 -4.05 22.12
N ILE A 451 -12.07 -5.08 22.95
CA ILE A 451 -11.16 -6.20 23.12
C ILE A 451 -11.92 -7.46 22.72
N VAL A 452 -11.40 -8.24 21.77
CA VAL A 452 -12.04 -9.48 21.31
C VAL A 452 -11.18 -10.68 21.69
N VAL A 453 -11.75 -11.58 22.49
CA VAL A 453 -11.11 -12.80 22.99
C VAL A 453 -11.72 -14.00 22.28
N LEU A 454 -10.94 -14.64 21.41
CA LEU A 454 -11.40 -15.69 20.50
C LEU A 454 -11.31 -17.11 21.07
N CYS A 455 -10.97 -17.27 22.35
CA CYS A 455 -10.89 -18.59 22.97
C CYS A 455 -11.41 -18.58 24.41
N GLN A 456 -11.80 -19.77 24.86
CA GLN A 456 -12.10 -20.03 26.26
C GLN A 456 -10.89 -20.71 26.91
N PRO A 457 -10.13 -20.01 27.79
CA PRO A 457 -9.03 -20.63 28.50
C PRO A 457 -9.58 -21.67 29.50
N PRO A 458 -8.77 -22.69 29.87
CA PRO A 458 -9.10 -23.58 30.97
C PRO A 458 -9.35 -22.79 32.26
N GLN A 459 -10.31 -23.25 33.08
CA GLN A 459 -10.58 -22.63 34.38
C GLN A 459 -9.31 -22.59 35.23
N LEU A 460 -9.00 -21.43 35.82
CA LEU A 460 -7.84 -21.21 36.69
C LEU A 460 -6.47 -21.47 36.02
N SER A 461 -6.37 -21.29 34.69
CA SER A 461 -5.09 -21.44 33.98
C SER A 461 -4.05 -20.40 34.42
N GLN A 462 -2.92 -20.88 34.94
CA GLN A 462 -1.74 -20.04 35.20
C GLN A 462 -1.03 -19.61 33.91
N GLN A 463 -1.20 -20.39 32.83
CA GLN A 463 -0.59 -20.10 31.53
C GLN A 463 -1.40 -19.04 30.77
N TYR A 464 -2.72 -19.03 30.91
CA TYR A 464 -3.64 -18.08 30.27
C TYR A 464 -4.44 -17.32 31.34
N PRO A 465 -3.77 -16.43 32.09
CA PRO A 465 -4.42 -15.72 33.19
C PRO A 465 -5.45 -14.74 32.65
N SER A 466 -6.55 -14.55 33.41
CA SER A 466 -7.50 -13.49 33.07
C SER A 466 -6.83 -12.11 33.27
N CYS A 467 -6.72 -11.36 32.17
CA CYS A 467 -6.13 -10.02 32.17
C CYS A 467 -7.17 -8.92 32.47
N TRP A 468 -8.40 -9.26 32.83
CA TRP A 468 -9.45 -8.31 33.24
C TRP A 468 -10.08 -8.72 34.59
N PRO A 469 -10.76 -7.80 35.30
CA PRO A 469 -11.44 -8.16 36.54
C PRO A 469 -12.65 -9.05 36.22
N GLU A 470 -12.63 -10.29 36.73
CA GLU A 470 -13.75 -11.24 36.58
C GLU A 470 -14.89 -10.94 37.57
N GLY A 471 -14.58 -10.25 38.67
CA GLY A 471 -15.55 -9.79 39.66
C GLY A 471 -15.96 -8.33 39.47
N ARG A 472 -16.86 -7.86 40.32
CA ARG A 472 -17.30 -6.44 40.34
C ARG A 472 -16.28 -5.48 40.97
N HIS A 473 -15.23 -6.01 41.59
CA HIS A 473 -14.21 -5.20 42.23
C HIS A 473 -13.18 -4.70 41.23
N SER A 474 -12.77 -3.45 41.39
CA SER A 474 -11.66 -2.89 40.64
C SER A 474 -10.37 -3.67 40.90
N LYS A 475 -9.58 -3.86 39.85
CA LYS A 475 -8.30 -4.58 39.94
C LYS A 475 -7.18 -3.74 39.34
N LYS A 476 -6.02 -3.76 40.01
CA LYS A 476 -4.81 -3.05 39.57
C LYS A 476 -4.02 -3.92 38.60
N TYR A 477 -3.53 -3.31 37.53
CA TYR A 477 -2.69 -3.94 36.51
C TYR A 477 -1.45 -3.09 36.26
N GLY A 478 -0.28 -3.68 36.53
CA GLY A 478 0.99 -2.94 36.51
C GLY A 478 1.01 -1.77 37.51
N PRO A 479 1.93 -0.81 37.32
CA PRO A 479 2.09 0.31 38.24
C PRO A 479 0.98 1.37 38.15
N VAL A 480 0.39 1.58 36.97
CA VAL A 480 -0.44 2.77 36.68
C VAL A 480 -1.92 2.50 36.41
N PHE A 481 -2.33 1.27 36.06
CA PHE A 481 -3.70 1.01 35.64
C PHE A 481 -4.56 0.41 36.74
N THR A 482 -5.76 0.96 36.91
CA THR A 482 -6.83 0.38 37.71
C THR A 482 -8.06 0.23 36.81
N ILE A 483 -8.56 -0.99 36.69
CA ILE A 483 -9.68 -1.35 35.82
C ILE A 483 -10.90 -1.58 36.68
N ASP A 484 -11.94 -0.77 36.45
CA ASP A 484 -13.22 -0.89 37.14
C ASP A 484 -14.22 -1.63 36.26
N HIS A 485 -14.94 -2.58 36.85
CA HIS A 485 -16.09 -3.21 36.20
C HIS A 485 -17.30 -2.25 36.21
N ILE A 486 -17.85 -1.94 35.03
CA ILE A 486 -19.08 -1.16 34.89
C ILE A 486 -20.29 -2.09 34.80
N SER A 487 -20.34 -2.92 33.75
CA SER A 487 -21.47 -3.81 33.47
C SER A 487 -21.01 -5.04 32.67
N HIS A 488 -21.87 -6.05 32.57
CA HIS A 488 -21.64 -7.22 31.72
C HIS A 488 -22.96 -7.81 31.20
N ASN A 489 -22.89 -8.46 30.05
CA ASN A 489 -23.98 -9.24 29.47
C ASN A 489 -23.45 -10.60 29.02
N HIS A 490 -24.16 -11.68 29.34
CA HIS A 490 -23.82 -13.04 28.94
C HIS A 490 -24.88 -13.60 28.01
N TYR A 491 -24.54 -13.73 26.73
CA TYR A 491 -25.33 -14.40 25.72
C TYR A 491 -24.94 -15.89 25.64
N ALA A 492 -25.66 -16.67 24.84
CA ALA A 492 -25.46 -18.11 24.74
C ALA A 492 -24.02 -18.50 24.42
N ASN A 493 -23.36 -17.82 23.47
CA ASN A 493 -22.01 -18.13 23.01
C ASN A 493 -21.02 -16.95 23.11
N ILE A 494 -21.45 -15.81 23.67
CA ILE A 494 -20.65 -14.60 23.77
C ILE A 494 -20.84 -14.01 25.17
N LYS A 495 -19.74 -13.71 25.86
CA LYS A 495 -19.76 -12.91 27.08
C LYS A 495 -19.19 -11.53 26.78
N SER A 496 -19.80 -10.49 27.35
CA SER A 496 -19.36 -9.12 27.17
C SER A 496 -19.27 -8.37 28.49
N TRP A 497 -18.28 -7.50 28.61
CA TRP A 497 -18.05 -6.65 29.77
C TRP A 497 -17.73 -5.24 29.32
N ILE A 498 -18.17 -4.25 30.10
CA ILE A 498 -17.78 -2.86 29.94
C ILE A 498 -16.88 -2.50 31.12
N PHE A 499 -15.69 -2.00 30.81
CA PHE A 499 -14.69 -1.61 31.80
C PHE A 499 -14.36 -0.13 31.69
N ARG A 500 -14.07 0.48 32.84
CA ARG A 500 -13.43 1.80 32.91
C ARG A 500 -11.96 1.63 33.25
N ILE A 501 -11.11 2.18 32.40
CA ILE A 501 -9.66 2.21 32.55
C ILE A 501 -9.28 3.53 33.22
N ASN A 502 -8.70 3.45 34.42
CA ASN A 502 -8.13 4.61 35.09
C ASN A 502 -6.61 4.49 35.05
N LYS A 503 -5.93 5.52 34.52
CA LYS A 503 -4.47 5.63 34.50
C LYS A 503 -4.02 6.63 35.55
N LYS A 504 -3.11 6.20 36.43
CA LYS A 504 -2.40 7.09 37.36
C LYS A 504 -1.19 7.68 36.63
N VAL A 505 -1.11 9.01 36.57
CA VAL A 505 0.09 9.70 36.08
C VAL A 505 1.20 9.55 37.11
N ILE A 506 2.35 9.00 36.70
CA ILE A 506 3.51 8.75 37.56
C ILE A 506 4.76 9.53 37.15
N SER A 507 4.77 10.14 35.96
CA SER A 507 5.89 10.97 35.52
C SER A 507 5.91 12.27 36.29
N LEU A 508 7.04 12.59 36.92
CA LEU A 508 7.22 13.86 37.63
C LEU A 508 7.01 15.05 36.68
N THR A 509 7.54 14.95 35.46
CA THR A 509 7.41 15.99 34.42
C THR A 509 5.95 16.19 34.02
N GLU A 510 5.20 15.11 33.78
CA GLU A 510 3.78 15.20 33.43
C GLU A 510 2.95 15.74 34.60
N LEU A 511 3.26 15.32 35.83
CA LEU A 511 2.60 15.84 37.05
C LEU A 511 2.86 17.34 37.23
N MET A 512 4.11 17.79 37.05
CA MET A 512 4.47 19.22 37.12
C MET A 512 3.86 20.04 35.98
N ALA A 513 3.68 19.44 34.80
CA ALA A 513 2.96 20.04 33.68
C ALA A 513 1.43 19.99 33.82
N GLY A 514 0.90 19.46 34.94
CA GLY A 514 -0.53 19.38 35.19
C GLY A 514 -1.28 18.41 34.27
N VAL A 515 -0.57 17.50 33.60
CA VAL A 515 -1.16 16.51 32.70
C VAL A 515 -2.07 15.59 33.49
N LYS A 516 -3.31 15.45 33.02
CA LYS A 516 -4.28 14.48 33.55
C LYS A 516 -4.45 13.36 32.55
N ALA A 517 -4.47 12.12 33.04
CA ALA A 517 -4.82 10.97 32.23
C ALA A 517 -6.34 10.74 32.34
N PRO A 518 -7.13 11.03 31.28
CA PRO A 518 -8.58 10.86 31.35
C PRO A 518 -8.94 9.37 31.48
N PRO A 519 -9.98 9.04 32.25
CA PRO A 519 -10.51 7.68 32.25
C PRO A 519 -11.07 7.32 30.87
N ARG A 520 -10.91 6.06 30.46
CA ARG A 520 -11.40 5.54 29.18
C ARG A 520 -12.35 4.38 29.40
N THR A 521 -13.29 4.17 28.50
CA THR A 521 -14.19 3.02 28.53
C THR A 521 -13.83 2.07 27.40
N VAL A 522 -13.82 0.77 27.70
CA VAL A 522 -13.59 -0.28 26.71
C VAL A 522 -14.63 -1.39 26.88
N GLN A 523 -15.02 -2.01 25.78
CA GLN A 523 -15.89 -3.18 25.80
C GLN A 523 -15.08 -4.44 25.47
N LEU A 524 -15.12 -5.44 26.35
CA LEU A 524 -14.52 -6.74 26.11
C LEU A 524 -15.59 -7.72 25.65
N PHE A 525 -15.30 -8.49 24.60
CA PHE A 525 -16.11 -9.59 24.12
C PHE A 525 -15.29 -10.89 24.17
N GLN A 526 -15.90 -11.96 24.66
CA GLN A 526 -15.29 -13.28 24.71
C GLN A 526 -16.20 -14.30 24.04
N LEU A 527 -15.67 -14.99 23.03
CA LEU A 527 -16.33 -16.11 22.37
C LEU A 527 -16.11 -17.39 23.19
N ILE A 528 -17.19 -18.02 23.64
CA ILE A 528 -17.09 -19.26 24.44
C ILE A 528 -17.20 -20.54 23.61
N CYS A 529 -17.71 -20.44 22.37
CA CYS A 529 -17.89 -21.60 21.49
C CYS A 529 -16.62 -22.00 20.72
N TRP A 530 -15.44 -21.51 21.11
CA TRP A 530 -14.15 -21.91 20.57
C TRP A 530 -13.23 -22.46 21.67
N PRO A 531 -13.38 -23.75 22.03
CA PRO A 531 -12.56 -24.37 23.06
C PRO A 531 -11.08 -24.45 22.65
N MET A 532 -10.20 -24.35 23.63
CA MET A 532 -8.76 -24.52 23.41
C MET A 532 -8.45 -25.91 22.79
N GLY A 533 -7.64 -25.93 21.73
CA GLY A 533 -7.28 -27.15 21.00
C GLY A 533 -8.19 -27.49 19.82
N HIS A 534 -9.35 -26.84 19.67
CA HIS A 534 -10.18 -26.97 18.48
C HIS A 534 -9.62 -26.11 17.33
N LYS A 535 -9.57 -26.71 16.13
CA LYS A 535 -9.09 -26.01 14.91
C LYS A 535 -10.04 -24.91 14.43
N VAL A 536 -11.35 -25.06 14.68
CA VAL A 536 -12.43 -24.13 14.29
C VAL A 536 -13.45 -24.05 15.43
N PRO A 537 -14.21 -22.93 15.55
CA PRO A 537 -15.26 -22.82 16.55
C PRO A 537 -16.36 -23.86 16.30
N THR A 538 -17.05 -24.23 17.37
CA THR A 538 -18.19 -25.16 17.34
C THR A 538 -19.46 -24.54 16.73
N SER A 539 -19.52 -23.20 16.65
CA SER A 539 -20.60 -22.44 16.01
C SER A 539 -20.01 -21.33 15.14
N THR A 540 -20.26 -21.37 13.83
CA THR A 540 -19.89 -20.28 12.92
C THR A 540 -20.83 -19.08 13.03
N ASN A 541 -22.10 -19.30 13.36
CA ASN A 541 -23.09 -18.22 13.51
C ASN A 541 -22.68 -17.26 14.63
N SER A 542 -22.18 -17.79 15.74
CA SER A 542 -21.73 -16.98 16.87
C SER A 542 -20.48 -16.16 16.58
N LEU A 543 -19.69 -16.52 15.55
CA LEU A 543 -18.59 -15.69 15.07
C LEU A 543 -19.07 -14.55 14.17
N VAL A 544 -20.20 -14.73 13.48
CA VAL A 544 -20.84 -13.68 12.65
C VAL A 544 -21.64 -12.70 13.51
N GLU A 545 -22.23 -13.18 14.61
CA GLU A 545 -22.95 -12.35 15.58
C GLU A 545 -22.03 -11.48 16.46
N LEU A 546 -20.80 -11.95 16.70
CA LEU A 546 -19.75 -11.24 17.44
C LEU A 546 -19.21 -10.08 16.62
#